data_AF-A0A1Y2N261-F1
#
_entry.id   AF-A0A1Y2N261-F1
#
_cell.length_a   1.000
_cell.length_b   1.000
_cell.length_c   1.000
_cell.angle_alpha   90.00
_cell.angle_beta   90.00
_cell.angle_gamma   90.00
#
_symmetry.space_group_name_H-M   'P 1'
#
loop_
_entity.id
_entity.type
_entity.pdbx_description
1 polymer ?
#
loop_
_entity_poly.entity_id
_entity_poly.type
_entity_poly.pdbx_seq_one_letter_code
_entity_poly.pdbx_strand_id
1 'polypeptide(L)'
;MDGGIATVSQLDQGITDFIASRPPSRVDPTLRRLTRTADHSLLWFAIAGILAARRGAGRKAALRGVASIALTSLTANAILKPLLPRRRPAAADLPVFRTVTDPPSSSSFPSGHSASAAAFATAVVLEHRRAAPVVVPLAALVGWSRVHVGVHWTSDVLAGAAVGTGVALLTRRWWPVRPSDEARARPIDTVPVLPNGDGLVIVSNPFSGPPDHDVSDEVRERLPAAHHLVVGDGVKVEDMLQDAIAERGQWVRAVGVAGGDGTVATAASVADRYGLPLVVVPGGTLNHFARDVGVYDTQEAVDATQAGEAVAVDLALVESHPGRLDDPEDVSVTSTRYFINTASIGSYPELVRLREQWQPRYGKWPAFAAALITVLQRSEKISVKIAGRWYKVWFLFVGNGPYHPRGAVPAWRPTLDSGLLDVRWLRADVRFSRLRVVLALILGALGHSRVYHQSEVARLDVELHEPSMLATDGEVVEEAGRYTFRVAERPIPVYRRDEDRWTGRDRPYQG
;
A
#
# COMPACT_ATOMS: atom_id res chain seq x y z
N MET A 1 -33.24 -7.72 -33.89
CA MET A 1 -32.88 -8.61 -32.76
C MET A 1 -32.97 -7.76 -31.51
N ASP A 2 -34.20 -7.41 -31.11
CA ASP A 2 -34.46 -6.19 -30.31
C ASP A 2 -35.12 -6.54 -28.96
N GLY A 3 -34.52 -7.45 -28.19
CA GLY A 3 -35.23 -8.08 -27.06
C GLY A 3 -34.40 -8.44 -25.84
N GLY A 4 -33.37 -7.65 -25.48
CA GLY A 4 -32.51 -7.97 -24.33
C GLY A 4 -32.82 -7.21 -23.04
N ILE A 5 -32.94 -5.87 -23.11
CA ILE A 5 -32.94 -4.99 -21.92
C ILE A 5 -34.15 -4.03 -21.88
N ALA A 6 -34.80 -3.81 -23.03
CA ALA A 6 -35.97 -2.92 -23.13
C ALA A 6 -37.26 -3.55 -22.58
N THR A 7 -37.34 -4.90 -22.57
CA THR A 7 -38.51 -5.65 -22.14
C THR A 7 -38.45 -5.90 -20.63
N VAL A 8 -39.49 -5.47 -19.91
CA VAL A 8 -39.63 -5.76 -18.47
C VAL A 8 -39.84 -7.26 -18.29
N SER A 9 -39.07 -7.88 -17.40
CA SER A 9 -39.22 -9.32 -17.09
C SER A 9 -40.53 -9.58 -16.35
N GLN A 10 -41.16 -10.73 -16.58
CA GLN A 10 -42.32 -11.20 -15.80
C GLN A 10 -42.02 -11.25 -14.30
N LEU A 11 -40.76 -11.50 -13.93
CA LEU A 11 -40.32 -11.48 -12.53
C LEU A 11 -40.29 -10.07 -11.94
N ASP A 12 -39.90 -9.06 -12.72
CA ASP A 12 -39.94 -7.67 -12.28
C ASP A 12 -41.38 -7.22 -12.04
N GLN A 13 -42.29 -7.57 -12.95
CA GLN A 13 -43.73 -7.30 -12.81
C GLN A 13 -44.31 -8.01 -11.59
N GLY A 14 -44.07 -9.31 -11.43
CA GLY A 14 -44.59 -10.08 -10.30
C GLY A 14 -44.13 -9.56 -8.94
N ILE A 15 -42.88 -9.06 -8.83
CA ILE A 15 -42.39 -8.43 -7.59
C ILE A 15 -43.10 -7.09 -7.35
N THR A 16 -43.24 -6.26 -8.38
CA THR A 16 -43.96 -4.99 -8.27
C THR A 16 -45.42 -5.20 -7.85
N ASP A 17 -46.12 -6.16 -8.47
CA ASP A 17 -47.50 -6.51 -8.14
C ASP A 17 -47.65 -7.06 -6.72
N PHE A 18 -46.71 -7.92 -6.31
CA PHE A 18 -46.66 -8.42 -4.94
C PHE A 18 -46.51 -7.29 -3.93
N ILE A 19 -45.62 -6.33 -4.17
CA ILE A 19 -45.45 -5.15 -3.29
C ILE A 19 -46.70 -4.28 -3.32
N ALA A 20 -47.30 -4.06 -4.50
CA ALA A 20 -48.51 -3.27 -4.67
C ALA A 20 -49.70 -3.83 -3.86
N SER A 21 -49.85 -5.16 -3.83
CA SER A 21 -50.95 -5.86 -3.15
C SER A 21 -50.95 -5.75 -1.61
N ARG A 22 -49.86 -5.29 -0.98
CA ARG A 22 -49.74 -5.24 0.48
C ARG A 22 -50.50 -4.05 1.09
N PRO A 23 -51.12 -4.17 2.28
CA PRO A 23 -51.75 -3.04 2.95
C PRO A 23 -50.72 -2.01 3.45
N PRO A 24 -51.13 -0.75 3.74
CA PRO A 24 -50.26 0.27 4.32
C PRO A 24 -49.61 -0.20 5.62
N SER A 25 -48.34 0.15 5.81
CA SER A 25 -47.52 -0.25 6.96
C SER A 25 -46.71 0.92 7.51
N ARG A 26 -46.20 0.78 8.73
CA ARG A 26 -45.27 1.76 9.32
C ARG A 26 -43.91 1.83 8.60
N VAL A 27 -43.63 0.88 7.71
CA VAL A 27 -42.38 0.81 6.93
C VAL A 27 -42.42 1.77 5.74
N ASP A 28 -43.60 2.03 5.17
CA ASP A 28 -43.79 2.91 4.01
C ASP A 28 -43.24 4.35 4.22
N PRO A 29 -43.56 5.08 5.30
CA PRO A 29 -43.00 6.42 5.52
C PRO A 29 -41.48 6.40 5.75
N THR A 30 -40.96 5.36 6.41
CA THR A 30 -39.52 5.19 6.67
C THR A 30 -38.75 4.96 5.38
N LEU A 31 -39.23 4.07 4.51
CA LEU A 31 -38.58 3.80 3.22
C LEU A 31 -38.66 5.02 2.29
N ARG A 32 -39.78 5.76 2.29
CA ARG A 32 -39.89 7.02 1.53
C ARG A 32 -38.88 8.07 2.01
N ARG A 33 -38.69 8.21 3.32
CA ARG A 33 -37.67 9.12 3.88
C ARG A 33 -36.27 8.66 3.51
N LEU A 34 -35.98 7.36 3.65
CA LEU A 34 -34.69 6.78 3.29
C LEU A 34 -34.34 7.05 1.82
N THR A 35 -35.32 6.85 0.93
CA THR A 35 -35.17 7.14 -0.49
C THR A 35 -34.75 8.60 -0.73
N ARG A 36 -35.39 9.57 -0.06
CA ARG A 36 -35.04 10.99 -0.18
C ARG A 36 -33.67 11.32 0.38
N THR A 37 -33.29 10.74 1.53
CA THR A 37 -31.96 10.97 2.12
C THR A 37 -30.82 10.36 1.31
N ALA A 38 -31.13 9.36 0.47
CA ALA A 38 -30.18 8.76 -0.45
C ALA A 38 -30.03 9.56 -1.75
N ASP A 39 -30.84 10.60 -1.98
CA ASP A 39 -30.71 11.47 -3.15
C ASP A 39 -29.37 12.20 -3.13
N HIS A 40 -28.81 12.41 -4.34
CA HIS A 40 -27.49 13.01 -4.55
C HIS A 40 -26.34 12.35 -3.77
N SER A 41 -26.51 11.10 -3.29
CA SER A 41 -25.55 10.39 -2.44
C SER A 41 -25.26 11.06 -1.09
N LEU A 42 -26.14 11.93 -0.60
CA LEU A 42 -25.97 12.68 0.66
C LEU A 42 -25.71 11.76 1.86
N LEU A 43 -26.49 10.69 2.00
CA LEU A 43 -26.29 9.65 3.02
C LEU A 43 -24.84 9.11 3.01
N TRP A 44 -24.31 8.80 1.83
CA TRP A 44 -22.98 8.22 1.68
C TRP A 44 -21.87 9.24 1.96
N PHE A 45 -22.06 10.51 1.57
CA PHE A 45 -21.14 11.58 1.92
C PHE A 45 -21.10 11.86 3.43
N ALA A 46 -22.24 11.77 4.13
CA ALA A 46 -22.27 11.88 5.58
C ALA A 46 -21.49 10.73 6.26
N ILE A 47 -21.70 9.49 5.82
CA ILE A 47 -20.94 8.33 6.31
C ILE A 47 -19.44 8.49 5.99
N ALA A 48 -19.09 8.98 4.80
CA ALA A 48 -17.71 9.27 4.44
C ALA A 48 -17.09 10.32 5.38
N GLY A 49 -17.83 11.37 5.74
CA GLY A 49 -17.38 12.37 6.71
C GLY A 49 -17.09 11.78 8.08
N ILE A 50 -17.98 10.91 8.58
CA ILE A 50 -17.78 10.20 9.87
C ILE A 50 -16.54 9.30 9.80
N LEU A 51 -16.40 8.51 8.73
CA LEU A 51 -15.25 7.62 8.54
C LEU A 51 -13.94 8.39 8.39
N ALA A 52 -13.96 9.59 7.80
CA ALA A 52 -12.80 10.46 7.61
C ALA A 52 -12.38 11.24 8.85
N ALA A 53 -13.19 11.24 9.92
CA ALA A 53 -12.92 12.01 11.15
C ALA A 53 -11.64 11.57 11.88
N ARG A 54 -11.22 10.31 11.70
CA ARG A 54 -9.97 9.76 12.26
C ARG A 54 -9.04 9.33 11.13
N ARG A 55 -7.72 9.46 11.36
CA ARG A 55 -6.70 8.89 10.46
C ARG A 55 -6.78 7.35 10.46
N GLY A 56 -6.24 6.71 9.44
CA GLY A 56 -6.21 5.24 9.30
C GLY A 56 -7.19 4.68 8.26
N ALA A 57 -7.60 3.42 8.44
CA ALA A 57 -8.46 2.67 7.50
C ALA A 57 -9.79 3.37 7.19
N GLY A 58 -10.43 4.02 8.18
CA GLY A 58 -11.68 4.75 7.99
C GLY A 58 -11.57 5.88 6.96
N ARG A 59 -10.52 6.71 7.05
CA ARG A 59 -10.28 7.79 6.08
C ARG A 59 -9.98 7.26 4.68
N LYS A 60 -9.24 6.15 4.56
CA LYS A 60 -9.02 5.49 3.26
C LYS A 60 -10.33 4.96 2.67
N ALA A 61 -11.16 4.31 3.49
CA ALA A 61 -12.48 3.83 3.12
C ALA A 61 -13.38 4.97 2.61
N ALA A 62 -13.38 6.12 3.30
CA ALA A 62 -14.12 7.30 2.90
C ALA A 62 -13.66 7.85 1.53
N LEU A 63 -12.36 8.05 1.36
CA LEU A 63 -11.78 8.57 0.11
C LEU A 63 -12.07 7.63 -1.07
N ARG A 64 -11.86 6.33 -0.90
CA ARG A 64 -12.15 5.32 -1.93
C ARG A 64 -13.64 5.24 -2.23
N GLY A 65 -14.50 5.34 -1.21
CA GLY A 65 -15.95 5.36 -1.35
C GLY A 65 -16.43 6.54 -2.19
N VAL A 66 -15.96 7.76 -1.87
CA VAL A 66 -16.29 8.97 -2.63
C VAL A 66 -15.80 8.88 -4.08
N ALA A 67 -14.56 8.44 -4.30
CA ALA A 67 -14.03 8.22 -5.63
C ALA A 67 -14.86 7.19 -6.43
N SER A 68 -15.28 6.10 -5.77
CA SER A 68 -16.10 5.06 -6.39
C SER A 68 -17.50 5.56 -6.75
N ILE A 69 -18.12 6.40 -5.92
CA ILE A 69 -19.40 7.08 -6.26
C ILE A 69 -19.21 7.97 -7.49
N ALA A 70 -18.14 8.77 -7.55
CA ALA A 70 -17.88 9.66 -8.68
C ALA A 70 -17.70 8.88 -9.99
N LEU A 71 -16.84 7.85 -10.01
CA LEU A 71 -16.65 6.99 -11.19
C LEU A 71 -17.94 6.26 -11.59
N THR A 72 -18.69 5.75 -10.60
CA THR A 72 -19.95 5.04 -10.85
C THR A 72 -21.01 5.98 -11.42
N SER A 73 -21.08 7.21 -10.92
CA SER A 73 -22.03 8.22 -11.41
C SER A 73 -21.73 8.62 -12.86
N LEU A 74 -20.45 8.77 -13.22
CA LEU A 74 -20.02 8.98 -14.60
C LEU A 74 -20.41 7.79 -15.49
N THR A 75 -20.09 6.57 -15.06
CA THR A 75 -20.37 5.35 -15.83
C THR A 75 -21.88 5.12 -16.01
N ALA A 76 -22.65 5.18 -14.94
CA ALA A 76 -24.08 4.92 -14.97
C ALA A 76 -24.86 6.01 -15.70
N ASN A 77 -24.59 7.30 -15.41
CA ASN A 77 -25.38 8.39 -15.97
C ASN A 77 -24.91 8.88 -17.34
N ALA A 78 -23.59 8.92 -17.59
CA ALA A 78 -23.06 9.47 -18.84
C ALA A 78 -22.89 8.40 -19.94
N ILE A 79 -22.77 7.12 -19.58
CA ILE A 79 -22.52 6.03 -20.54
C ILE A 79 -23.72 5.09 -20.63
N LEU A 80 -24.11 4.45 -19.52
CA LEU A 80 -25.10 3.37 -19.56
C LEU A 80 -26.54 3.88 -19.80
N LYS A 81 -26.97 4.92 -19.09
CA LYS A 81 -28.33 5.46 -19.24
C LYS A 81 -28.67 5.94 -20.66
N PRO A 82 -27.77 6.64 -21.39
CA PRO A 82 -28.01 7.00 -22.80
C PRO A 82 -28.08 5.79 -23.74
N LEU A 83 -27.33 4.73 -23.45
CA LEU A 83 -27.25 3.54 -24.31
C LEU A 83 -28.38 2.54 -24.07
N LEU A 84 -28.96 2.52 -22.86
CA LEU A 84 -29.94 1.52 -22.41
C LEU A 84 -31.22 2.20 -21.90
N PRO A 85 -32.05 2.77 -22.80
CA PRO A 85 -33.31 3.38 -22.41
C PRO A 85 -34.29 2.32 -21.91
N ARG A 86 -34.78 2.48 -20.69
CA ARG A 86 -35.80 1.60 -20.11
C ARG A 86 -36.88 2.41 -19.39
N ARG A 87 -38.14 2.06 -19.63
CA ARG A 87 -39.30 2.67 -18.96
C ARG A 87 -39.36 2.24 -17.48
N ARG A 88 -39.57 3.20 -16.58
CA ARG A 88 -39.80 2.96 -15.14
C ARG A 88 -41.11 2.17 -14.94
N PRO A 89 -41.28 1.47 -13.80
CA PRO A 89 -42.61 1.02 -13.40
C PRO A 89 -43.58 2.21 -13.44
N ALA A 90 -44.77 2.02 -14.00
CA ALA A 90 -45.75 3.10 -14.06
C ALA A 90 -46.10 3.45 -12.61
N ALA A 91 -45.77 4.67 -12.19
CA ALA A 91 -46.21 5.19 -10.89
C ALA A 91 -47.75 5.18 -10.74
N ALA A 92 -48.47 5.02 -11.87
CA ALA A 92 -49.92 4.84 -11.94
C ALA A 92 -50.40 3.48 -11.39
N ASP A 93 -49.57 2.44 -11.38
CA ASP A 93 -49.94 1.08 -10.95
C ASP A 93 -49.71 0.85 -9.45
N LEU A 94 -49.14 1.83 -8.74
CA LEU A 94 -48.85 1.75 -7.30
C LEU A 94 -49.77 2.66 -6.47
N PRO A 95 -50.23 2.21 -5.30
CA PRO A 95 -51.06 3.05 -4.42
C PRO A 95 -50.36 4.35 -4.03
N VAL A 96 -51.11 5.46 -3.98
CA VAL A 96 -50.62 6.82 -3.69
C VAL A 96 -49.78 6.91 -2.39
N PHE A 97 -50.06 6.06 -1.40
CA PHE A 97 -49.32 6.05 -0.14
C PHE A 97 -47.89 5.48 -0.26
N ARG A 98 -47.53 4.85 -1.39
CA ARG A 98 -46.19 4.30 -1.67
C ARG A 98 -45.38 5.08 -2.71
N THR A 99 -46.02 6.00 -3.44
CA THR A 99 -45.34 6.74 -4.51
C THR A 99 -44.60 7.98 -3.99
N VAL A 100 -43.58 8.39 -4.73
CA VAL A 100 -42.87 9.66 -4.53
C VAL A 100 -43.54 10.72 -5.42
N THR A 101 -43.72 11.92 -4.90
CA THR A 101 -44.45 13.02 -5.53
C THR A 101 -43.81 13.58 -6.81
N ASP A 102 -42.54 13.25 -7.09
CA ASP A 102 -41.80 13.75 -8.26
C ASP A 102 -40.85 12.65 -8.80
N PRO A 103 -41.31 11.76 -9.68
CA PRO A 103 -40.48 10.70 -10.25
C PRO A 103 -39.51 11.25 -11.30
N PRO A 104 -38.24 10.77 -11.36
CA PRO A 104 -37.27 11.31 -12.31
C PRO A 104 -37.64 11.01 -13.77
N SER A 105 -37.51 11.99 -14.66
CA SER A 105 -37.82 11.89 -16.10
C SER A 105 -36.77 11.12 -16.92
N SER A 106 -35.60 10.81 -16.35
CA SER A 106 -34.52 10.08 -17.01
C SER A 106 -34.70 8.55 -16.95
N SER A 107 -34.00 7.82 -17.84
CA SER A 107 -34.01 6.35 -17.94
C SER A 107 -33.95 5.66 -16.57
N SER A 108 -34.74 4.59 -16.42
CA SER A 108 -34.76 3.75 -15.22
C SER A 108 -33.52 2.89 -15.05
N PHE A 109 -32.86 2.52 -16.15
CA PHE A 109 -31.78 1.52 -16.16
C PHE A 109 -30.39 2.15 -16.40
N PRO A 110 -29.37 1.73 -15.65
CA PRO A 110 -29.44 1.06 -14.35
C PRO A 110 -29.83 2.05 -13.22
N SER A 111 -30.21 1.54 -12.05
CA SER A 111 -30.53 2.38 -10.90
C SER A 111 -29.27 3.08 -10.35
N GLY A 112 -29.21 4.41 -10.48
CA GLY A 112 -28.08 5.23 -10.01
C GLY A 112 -27.89 5.18 -8.48
N HIS A 113 -28.98 5.22 -7.70
CA HIS A 113 -28.91 5.11 -6.23
C HIS A 113 -28.36 3.76 -5.78
N SER A 114 -28.82 2.66 -6.41
CA SER A 114 -28.30 1.32 -6.12
C SER A 114 -26.82 1.21 -6.51
N ALA A 115 -26.45 1.77 -7.66
CA ALA A 115 -25.07 1.79 -8.12
C ALA A 115 -24.15 2.56 -7.16
N SER A 116 -24.50 3.77 -6.76
CA SER A 116 -23.72 4.55 -5.78
C SER A 116 -23.66 3.88 -4.42
N ALA A 117 -24.77 3.28 -3.95
CA ALA A 117 -24.83 2.55 -2.68
C ALA A 117 -23.88 1.34 -2.66
N ALA A 118 -23.96 0.49 -3.69
CA ALA A 118 -23.11 -0.68 -3.82
C ALA A 118 -21.64 -0.30 -4.04
N ALA A 119 -21.36 0.76 -4.81
CA ALA A 119 -20.01 1.27 -5.01
C ALA A 119 -19.37 1.74 -3.70
N PHE A 120 -20.09 2.55 -2.92
CA PHE A 120 -19.61 3.04 -1.63
C PHE A 120 -19.42 1.90 -0.64
N ALA A 121 -20.42 1.02 -0.49
CA ALA A 121 -20.35 -0.11 0.42
C ALA A 121 -19.19 -1.05 0.10
N THR A 122 -19.02 -1.42 -1.17
CA THR A 122 -17.91 -2.27 -1.62
C THR A 122 -16.57 -1.59 -1.34
N ALA A 123 -16.42 -0.31 -1.68
CA ALA A 123 -15.19 0.44 -1.44
C ALA A 123 -14.83 0.54 0.06
N VAL A 124 -15.83 0.72 0.93
CA VAL A 124 -15.63 0.76 2.38
C VAL A 124 -15.24 -0.61 2.92
N VAL A 125 -15.88 -1.69 2.46
CA VAL A 125 -15.54 -3.05 2.89
C VAL A 125 -14.13 -3.46 2.46
N LEU A 126 -13.67 -2.99 1.29
CA LEU A 126 -12.31 -3.22 0.82
C LEU A 126 -11.26 -2.63 1.77
N GLU A 127 -11.50 -1.45 2.34
CA GLU A 127 -10.52 -0.74 3.20
C GLU A 127 -10.76 -0.96 4.70
N HIS A 128 -12.01 -1.22 5.11
CA HIS A 128 -12.42 -1.33 6.51
C HIS A 128 -13.50 -2.41 6.67
N ARG A 129 -13.08 -3.68 6.60
CA ARG A 129 -13.95 -4.86 6.69
C ARG A 129 -14.87 -4.88 7.91
N ARG A 130 -14.44 -4.32 9.05
CA ARG A 130 -15.24 -4.22 10.29
C ARG A 130 -16.53 -3.39 10.11
N ALA A 131 -16.60 -2.52 9.09
CA ALA A 131 -17.83 -1.77 8.77
C ALA A 131 -18.86 -2.56 7.92
N ALA A 132 -18.50 -3.74 7.41
CA ALA A 132 -19.38 -4.53 6.54
C ALA A 132 -20.77 -4.82 7.15
N PRO A 133 -20.91 -5.20 8.44
CA PRO A 133 -22.21 -5.50 9.05
C PRO A 133 -23.17 -4.30 9.08
N VAL A 134 -22.66 -3.08 8.92
CA VAL A 134 -23.47 -1.84 8.93
C VAL A 134 -23.72 -1.36 7.50
N VAL A 135 -22.66 -1.22 6.70
CA VAL A 135 -22.75 -0.52 5.42
C VAL A 135 -23.40 -1.39 4.33
N VAL A 136 -23.21 -2.72 4.37
CA VAL A 136 -23.80 -3.63 3.37
C VAL A 136 -25.33 -3.73 3.54
N PRO A 137 -25.89 -3.99 4.74
CA PRO A 137 -27.34 -3.98 4.92
C PRO A 137 -27.97 -2.62 4.61
N LEU A 138 -27.29 -1.51 4.93
CA LEU A 138 -27.78 -0.17 4.59
C LEU A 138 -27.86 0.03 3.07
N ALA A 139 -26.86 -0.40 2.31
CA ALA A 139 -26.88 -0.32 0.85
C ALA A 139 -28.00 -1.19 0.24
N ALA A 140 -28.20 -2.40 0.78
CA ALA A 140 -29.30 -3.27 0.38
C ALA A 140 -30.67 -2.63 0.68
N LEU A 141 -30.82 -2.00 1.85
CA LEU A 141 -32.05 -1.30 2.24
C LEU A 141 -32.33 -0.08 1.35
N VAL A 142 -31.29 0.66 0.95
CA VAL A 142 -31.43 1.76 -0.03
C VAL A 142 -31.91 1.19 -1.37
N GLY A 143 -31.31 0.10 -1.86
CA GLY A 143 -31.77 -0.57 -3.08
C GLY A 143 -33.23 -1.04 -3.00
N TRP A 144 -33.59 -1.72 -1.90
CA TRP A 144 -34.94 -2.17 -1.63
C TRP A 144 -35.95 -1.01 -1.60
N SER A 145 -35.58 0.11 -0.98
CA SER A 145 -36.47 1.29 -0.91
C SER A 145 -36.89 1.78 -2.29
N ARG A 146 -36.03 1.64 -3.32
CA ARG A 146 -36.31 2.06 -4.70
C ARG A 146 -37.32 1.15 -5.41
N VAL A 147 -37.27 -0.16 -5.14
CA VAL A 147 -38.27 -1.12 -5.62
C VAL A 147 -39.59 -0.89 -4.90
N HIS A 148 -39.53 -0.73 -3.56
CA HIS A 148 -40.70 -0.55 -2.70
C HIS A 148 -41.54 0.68 -3.04
N VAL A 149 -40.90 1.81 -3.35
CA VAL A 149 -41.60 3.05 -3.73
C VAL A 149 -41.90 3.14 -5.23
N GLY A 150 -41.60 2.09 -6.01
CA GLY A 150 -42.03 1.97 -7.39
C GLY A 150 -41.25 2.72 -8.44
N VAL A 151 -40.08 3.26 -8.10
CA VAL A 151 -39.33 4.14 -9.01
C VAL A 151 -38.35 3.39 -9.92
N HIS A 152 -38.12 2.10 -9.65
CA HIS A 152 -37.23 1.20 -10.40
C HIS A 152 -37.72 -0.24 -10.35
N TRP A 153 -37.42 -1.02 -11.39
CA TRP A 153 -37.58 -2.48 -11.38
C TRP A 153 -36.51 -3.14 -10.51
N THR A 154 -36.77 -4.35 -10.02
CA THR A 154 -35.80 -5.12 -9.22
C THR A 154 -34.51 -5.36 -10.00
N SER A 155 -34.61 -5.70 -11.28
CA SER A 155 -33.45 -5.86 -12.15
C SER A 155 -32.66 -4.57 -12.38
N ASP A 156 -33.29 -3.38 -12.37
CA ASP A 156 -32.56 -2.09 -12.45
C ASP A 156 -31.67 -1.90 -11.21
N VAL A 157 -32.17 -2.31 -10.04
CA VAL A 157 -31.46 -2.23 -8.76
C VAL A 157 -30.32 -3.22 -8.73
N LEU A 158 -30.53 -4.46 -9.17
CA LEU A 158 -29.47 -5.48 -9.24
C LEU A 158 -28.38 -5.10 -10.26
N ALA A 159 -28.76 -4.63 -11.45
CA ALA A 159 -27.81 -4.16 -12.45
C ALA A 159 -27.03 -2.93 -11.96
N GLY A 160 -27.69 -1.98 -11.30
CA GLY A 160 -27.03 -0.86 -10.65
C GLY A 160 -26.00 -1.33 -9.61
N ALA A 161 -26.40 -2.23 -8.72
CA ALA A 161 -25.51 -2.79 -7.70
C ALA A 161 -24.30 -3.51 -8.32
N ALA A 162 -24.49 -4.27 -9.39
CA ALA A 162 -23.41 -4.94 -10.12
C ALA A 162 -22.43 -3.94 -10.74
N VAL A 163 -22.94 -2.89 -11.40
CA VAL A 163 -22.10 -1.80 -11.96
C VAL A 163 -21.30 -1.11 -10.86
N GLY A 164 -21.96 -0.70 -9.77
CA GLY A 164 -21.30 -0.02 -8.65
C GLY A 164 -20.22 -0.87 -7.99
N THR A 165 -20.53 -2.15 -7.74
CA THR A 165 -19.57 -3.13 -7.20
C THR A 165 -18.38 -3.31 -8.15
N GLY A 166 -18.64 -3.46 -9.46
CA GLY A 166 -17.62 -3.59 -10.49
C GLY A 166 -16.68 -2.39 -10.53
N VAL A 167 -17.22 -1.16 -10.53
CA VAL A 167 -16.43 0.07 -10.50
C VAL A 167 -15.59 0.15 -9.22
N ALA A 168 -16.17 -0.15 -8.06
CA ALA A 168 -15.42 -0.17 -6.80
C ALA A 168 -14.29 -1.21 -6.80
N LEU A 169 -14.51 -2.40 -7.38
CA LEU A 169 -13.46 -3.42 -7.54
C LEU A 169 -12.36 -2.97 -8.53
N LEU A 170 -12.72 -2.30 -9.62
CA LEU A 170 -11.77 -1.77 -10.60
C LEU A 170 -10.81 -0.76 -9.98
N THR A 171 -11.24 0.01 -8.96
CA THR A 171 -10.31 0.90 -8.25
C THR A 171 -9.13 0.15 -7.64
N ARG A 172 -9.18 -1.19 -7.42
CA ARG A 172 -8.03 -1.99 -6.94
C ARG A 172 -6.85 -2.00 -7.91
N ARG A 173 -7.09 -1.71 -9.19
CA ARG A 173 -6.06 -1.66 -10.21
C ARG A 173 -5.06 -0.53 -9.99
N TRP A 174 -5.56 0.61 -9.52
CA TRP A 174 -4.74 1.81 -9.24
C TRP A 174 -4.65 2.14 -7.77
N TRP A 175 -5.52 1.60 -6.93
CA TRP A 175 -5.51 1.76 -5.48
C TRP A 175 -5.55 0.37 -4.85
N PRO A 176 -4.40 -0.31 -4.77
CA PRO A 176 -4.33 -1.63 -4.17
C PRO A 176 -4.69 -1.55 -2.68
N VAL A 177 -5.32 -2.60 -2.19
CA VAL A 177 -5.67 -2.74 -0.77
C VAL A 177 -4.54 -3.51 -0.09
N ARG A 178 -3.91 -2.89 0.91
CA ARG A 178 -2.94 -3.55 1.77
C ARG A 178 -3.69 -4.10 3.00
N PRO A 179 -3.73 -5.43 3.23
CA PRO A 179 -4.52 -6.03 4.31
C PRO A 179 -3.94 -5.78 5.71
N SER A 180 -2.60 -5.74 5.82
CA SER A 180 -1.84 -5.49 7.05
C SER A 180 -0.58 -4.71 6.71
N ASP A 181 -0.07 -3.92 7.65
CA ASP A 181 1.24 -3.31 7.47
C ASP A 181 2.37 -4.34 7.59
N GLU A 182 2.14 -5.40 8.35
CA GLU A 182 3.09 -6.49 8.48
C GLU A 182 3.27 -7.32 7.22
N ALA A 183 4.53 -7.54 6.88
CA ALA A 183 4.97 -8.57 5.98
C ALA A 183 4.99 -9.92 6.70
N ARG A 184 4.75 -10.99 5.94
CA ARG A 184 4.93 -12.36 6.43
C ARG A 184 6.41 -12.69 6.51
N ALA A 185 6.78 -13.51 7.48
CA ALA A 185 8.13 -14.01 7.63
C ALA A 185 8.07 -15.31 8.43
N ARG A 186 8.96 -16.27 8.13
CA ARG A 186 9.08 -17.49 8.91
C ARG A 186 9.56 -17.17 10.34
N PRO A 187 8.95 -17.76 11.38
CA PRO A 187 9.46 -17.68 12.75
C PRO A 187 10.87 -18.27 12.87
N ILE A 188 11.64 -17.78 13.84
CA ILE A 188 12.93 -18.30 14.28
C ILE A 188 12.85 -18.52 15.79
N ASP A 189 12.77 -19.79 16.20
CA ASP A 189 12.58 -20.19 17.60
C ASP A 189 13.90 -20.28 18.41
N THR A 190 15.04 -19.94 17.81
CA THR A 190 16.37 -20.16 18.39
C THR A 190 17.10 -18.88 18.79
N VAL A 191 16.39 -17.77 18.98
CA VAL A 191 17.04 -16.52 19.42
C VAL A 191 17.16 -16.48 20.96
N PRO A 192 18.19 -15.82 21.51
CA PRO A 192 18.35 -15.67 22.95
C PRO A 192 17.17 -14.92 23.58
N VAL A 193 16.74 -15.36 24.77
CA VAL A 193 15.88 -14.52 25.61
C VAL A 193 16.74 -13.44 26.26
N LEU A 194 16.25 -12.19 26.24
CA LEU A 194 16.94 -11.02 26.79
C LEU A 194 16.11 -10.37 27.91
N PRO A 195 16.07 -10.96 29.13
CA PRO A 195 15.27 -10.42 30.23
C PRO A 195 15.70 -8.99 30.54
N ASN A 196 14.76 -8.04 30.45
CA ASN A 196 15.00 -6.61 30.66
C ASN A 196 16.15 -6.02 29.80
N GLY A 197 16.48 -6.67 28.68
CA GLY A 197 17.58 -6.26 27.80
C GLY A 197 18.97 -6.82 28.15
N ASP A 198 19.10 -7.76 29.09
CA ASP A 198 20.41 -8.34 29.41
C ASP A 198 21.03 -9.04 28.18
N GLY A 199 22.25 -8.64 27.81
CA GLY A 199 22.94 -9.08 26.60
C GLY A 199 22.58 -8.31 25.32
N LEU A 200 21.81 -7.23 25.42
CA LEU A 200 21.49 -6.34 24.31
C LEU A 200 22.43 -5.12 24.31
N VAL A 201 23.05 -4.82 23.17
CA VAL A 201 23.61 -3.49 22.88
C VAL A 201 22.61 -2.75 22.01
N ILE A 202 22.05 -1.62 22.46
CA ILE A 202 21.06 -0.85 21.70
C ILE A 202 21.52 0.58 21.48
N VAL A 203 21.45 1.04 20.24
CA VAL A 203 21.76 2.42 19.86
C VAL A 203 20.49 3.22 19.60
N SER A 204 20.36 4.36 20.27
CA SER A 204 19.25 5.29 20.08
C SER A 204 19.73 6.51 19.29
N ASN A 205 19.04 6.81 18.18
CA ASN A 205 19.35 7.95 17.33
C ASN A 205 18.30 9.06 17.49
N PRO A 206 18.55 10.09 18.32
CA PRO A 206 17.60 11.18 18.55
C PRO A 206 17.36 12.04 17.29
N PHE A 207 18.21 11.94 16.26
CA PHE A 207 18.10 12.72 15.03
C PHE A 207 17.21 12.08 13.95
N SER A 208 16.72 10.86 14.16
CA SER A 208 15.95 10.10 13.15
C SER A 208 14.47 10.45 13.07
N GLY A 209 13.93 11.13 14.08
CA GLY A 209 12.51 11.41 14.26
C GLY A 209 12.15 12.89 14.23
N PRO A 210 10.87 13.21 14.47
CA PRO A 210 10.44 14.57 14.80
C PRO A 210 11.29 15.15 15.95
N PRO A 211 11.61 16.46 15.95
CA PRO A 211 12.48 17.07 16.98
C PRO A 211 11.96 16.92 18.41
N ASP A 212 10.66 16.65 18.57
CA ASP A 212 9.95 16.47 19.84
C ASP A 212 9.76 15.00 20.23
N HIS A 213 10.30 14.05 19.47
CA HIS A 213 10.12 12.62 19.68
C HIS A 213 11.47 11.89 19.78
N ASP A 214 11.98 11.78 21.01
CA ASP A 214 13.13 10.94 21.37
C ASP A 214 12.63 9.73 22.18
N VAL A 215 12.96 8.53 21.70
CA VAL A 215 12.59 7.25 22.34
C VAL A 215 13.68 6.74 23.29
N SER A 216 14.81 7.44 23.41
CA SER A 216 15.96 7.00 24.20
C SER A 216 15.63 6.76 25.68
N ASP A 217 14.87 7.66 26.30
CA ASP A 217 14.47 7.55 27.70
C ASP A 217 13.51 6.37 27.93
N GLU A 218 12.52 6.19 27.04
CA GLU A 218 11.57 5.08 27.09
C GLU A 218 12.28 3.73 26.94
N VAL A 219 13.24 3.63 26.01
CA VAL A 219 14.05 2.43 25.79
C VAL A 219 14.89 2.11 27.04
N ARG A 220 15.50 3.11 27.68
CA ARG A 220 16.25 2.93 28.93
C ARG A 220 15.37 2.46 30.08
N GLU A 221 14.17 3.01 30.20
CA GLU A 221 13.22 2.62 31.25
C GLU A 221 12.75 1.17 31.08
N ARG A 222 12.46 0.74 29.84
CA ARG A 222 11.90 -0.59 29.58
C ARG A 222 12.91 -1.71 29.39
N LEU A 223 14.14 -1.39 29.02
CA LEU A 223 15.24 -2.34 28.86
C LEU A 223 16.43 -1.95 29.74
N PRO A 224 16.28 -1.89 31.08
CA PRO A 224 17.27 -1.32 31.98
C PRO A 224 18.59 -2.11 32.05
N ALA A 225 18.61 -3.39 31.67
CA ALA A 225 19.81 -4.22 31.65
C ALA A 225 20.57 -4.18 30.32
N ALA A 226 20.04 -3.49 29.30
CA ALA A 226 20.75 -3.30 28.03
C ALA A 226 21.92 -2.32 28.17
N HIS A 227 22.91 -2.46 27.29
CA HIS A 227 23.94 -1.46 27.11
C HIS A 227 23.45 -0.41 26.13
N HIS A 228 23.13 0.78 26.65
CA HIS A 228 22.52 1.86 25.89
C HIS A 228 23.58 2.79 25.31
N LEU A 229 23.49 3.01 24.01
CA LEU A 229 24.30 3.96 23.25
C LEU A 229 23.39 5.06 22.71
N VAL A 230 23.84 6.31 22.71
CA VAL A 230 23.08 7.44 22.15
C VAL A 230 23.96 8.10 21.10
N VAL A 231 23.43 8.26 19.89
CA VAL A 231 24.18 8.88 18.78
C VAL A 231 24.46 10.34 19.12
N GLY A 232 25.75 10.70 19.15
CA GLY A 232 26.22 12.08 19.25
C GLY A 232 26.51 12.69 17.88
N ASP A 233 26.76 14.00 17.86
CA ASP A 233 27.08 14.73 16.62
C ASP A 233 28.32 14.16 15.91
N GLY A 234 28.16 13.82 14.63
CA GLY A 234 29.26 13.35 13.77
C GLY A 234 29.71 11.90 14.02
N VAL A 235 29.10 11.19 14.96
CA VAL A 235 29.44 9.79 15.27
C VAL A 235 28.64 8.83 14.40
N LYS A 236 29.31 7.84 13.81
CA LYS A 236 28.64 6.81 13.00
C LYS A 236 28.08 5.71 13.88
N VAL A 237 26.85 5.33 13.62
CA VAL A 237 26.13 4.24 14.30
C VAL A 237 26.86 2.89 14.16
N GLU A 238 27.44 2.64 12.99
CA GLU A 238 28.22 1.42 12.72
C GLU A 238 29.40 1.29 13.69
N ASP A 239 30.20 2.35 13.82
CA ASP A 239 31.39 2.38 14.68
C ASP A 239 31.01 2.16 16.15
N MET A 240 29.95 2.86 16.62
CA MET A 240 29.47 2.71 18.01
C MET A 240 29.05 1.28 18.36
N LEU A 241 28.30 0.63 17.46
CA LEU A 241 27.87 -0.75 17.68
C LEU A 241 29.08 -1.70 17.66
N GLN A 242 30.01 -1.51 16.73
CA GLN A 242 31.21 -2.35 16.61
C GLN A 242 32.11 -2.25 17.84
N ASP A 243 32.37 -1.03 18.30
CA ASP A 243 33.19 -0.77 19.49
C ASP A 243 32.54 -1.40 20.73
N ALA A 244 31.23 -1.24 20.91
CA ALA A 244 30.51 -1.83 22.02
C ALA A 244 30.49 -3.37 21.98
N ILE A 245 30.36 -3.97 20.79
CA ILE A 245 30.46 -5.43 20.62
C ILE A 245 31.87 -5.90 20.99
N ALA A 246 32.91 -5.19 20.54
CA ALA A 246 34.30 -5.52 20.83
C ALA A 246 34.62 -5.39 22.33
N GLU A 247 34.13 -4.36 23.00
CA GLU A 247 34.34 -4.11 24.43
C GLU A 247 33.63 -5.15 25.31
N ARG A 248 32.38 -5.49 24.97
CA ARG A 248 31.52 -6.37 25.77
C ARG A 248 31.70 -7.85 25.46
N GLY A 249 32.26 -8.18 24.29
CA GLY A 249 32.58 -9.54 23.87
C GLY A 249 31.38 -10.50 23.94
N GLN A 250 31.58 -11.64 24.59
CA GLN A 250 30.59 -12.73 24.65
C GLN A 250 29.31 -12.39 25.44
N TRP A 251 29.29 -11.28 26.19
CA TRP A 251 28.05 -10.83 26.82
C TRP A 251 27.00 -10.40 25.79
N VAL A 252 27.44 -9.90 24.62
CA VAL A 252 26.52 -9.45 23.57
C VAL A 252 25.86 -10.65 22.90
N ARG A 253 24.54 -10.73 23.06
CA ARG A 253 23.67 -11.76 22.50
C ARG A 253 22.73 -11.22 21.42
N ALA A 254 22.56 -9.90 21.34
CA ALA A 254 21.81 -9.21 20.29
C ALA A 254 22.28 -7.76 20.15
N VAL A 255 22.02 -7.17 18.98
CA VAL A 255 22.15 -5.73 18.74
C VAL A 255 20.79 -5.12 18.53
N GLY A 256 20.64 -3.85 18.86
CA GLY A 256 19.37 -3.14 18.76
C GLY A 256 19.53 -1.73 18.26
N VAL A 257 18.44 -1.18 17.75
CA VAL A 257 18.36 0.18 17.25
C VAL A 257 17.02 0.81 17.59
N ALA A 258 17.07 2.04 18.09
CA ALA A 258 15.90 2.90 18.26
C ALA A 258 16.06 4.12 17.36
N GLY A 259 15.38 4.12 16.21
CA GLY A 259 15.60 5.13 15.18
C GLY A 259 14.78 4.93 13.91
N GLY A 260 15.16 5.63 12.84
CA GLY A 260 14.52 5.57 11.53
C GLY A 260 15.15 4.52 10.60
N ASP A 261 14.56 4.34 9.42
CA ASP A 261 14.92 3.27 8.48
C ASP A 261 16.42 3.25 8.11
N GLY A 262 17.07 4.42 7.94
CA GLY A 262 18.51 4.49 7.65
C GLY A 262 19.39 4.01 8.81
N THR A 263 19.04 4.35 10.05
CA THR A 263 19.76 3.85 11.24
C THR A 263 19.54 2.35 11.42
N VAL A 264 18.32 1.88 11.11
CA VAL A 264 17.99 0.45 11.13
C VAL A 264 18.80 -0.34 10.12
N ALA A 265 18.99 0.18 8.90
CA ALA A 265 19.80 -0.48 7.87
C ALA A 265 21.25 -0.67 8.32
N THR A 266 21.82 0.35 8.96
CA THR A 266 23.17 0.29 9.54
C THR A 266 23.27 -0.73 10.68
N ALA A 267 22.29 -0.74 11.60
CA ALA A 267 22.29 -1.73 12.68
C ALA A 267 22.11 -3.17 12.15
N ALA A 268 21.29 -3.35 11.10
CA ALA A 268 21.10 -4.64 10.45
C ALA A 268 22.37 -5.15 9.76
N SER A 269 23.18 -4.26 9.16
CA SER A 269 24.46 -4.65 8.56
C SER A 269 25.47 -5.12 9.62
N VAL A 270 25.49 -4.49 10.79
CA VAL A 270 26.29 -4.94 11.93
C VAL A 270 25.76 -6.27 12.46
N ALA A 271 24.44 -6.42 12.61
CA ALA A 271 23.80 -7.67 13.04
C ALA A 271 24.21 -8.86 12.14
N ASP A 272 24.16 -8.69 10.82
CA ASP A 272 24.58 -9.70 9.85
C ASP A 272 26.07 -10.03 9.97
N ARG A 273 26.94 -9.00 10.02
CA ARG A 273 28.40 -9.18 10.11
C ARG A 273 28.83 -9.99 11.33
N TYR A 274 28.17 -9.78 12.47
CA TYR A 274 28.49 -10.46 13.72
C TYR A 274 27.61 -11.70 13.99
N GLY A 275 26.66 -12.02 13.11
CA GLY A 275 25.72 -13.14 13.29
C GLY A 275 24.80 -12.98 14.50
N LEU A 276 24.43 -11.75 14.84
CA LEU A 276 23.61 -11.41 16.00
C LEU A 276 22.15 -11.12 15.58
N PRO A 277 21.15 -11.52 16.39
CA PRO A 277 19.77 -11.07 16.23
C PRO A 277 19.64 -9.55 16.38
N LEU A 278 18.67 -8.96 15.68
CA LEU A 278 18.38 -7.53 15.66
C LEU A 278 17.10 -7.20 16.42
N VAL A 279 17.18 -6.24 17.35
CA VAL A 279 16.04 -5.58 18.01
C VAL A 279 15.76 -4.25 17.32
N VAL A 280 14.51 -4.00 16.92
CA VAL A 280 14.11 -2.75 16.29
C VAL A 280 13.09 -2.04 17.17
N VAL A 281 13.36 -0.78 17.50
CA VAL A 281 12.42 0.12 18.16
C VAL A 281 12.11 1.29 17.21
N PRO A 282 10.83 1.51 16.85
CA PRO A 282 10.46 2.57 15.92
C PRO A 282 10.68 3.95 16.55
N GLY A 283 11.69 4.70 16.06
CA GLY A 283 12.02 6.06 16.54
C GLY A 283 12.03 7.14 15.44
N GLY A 284 11.77 6.75 14.18
CA GLY A 284 11.76 7.66 13.04
C GLY A 284 10.37 8.15 12.63
N THR A 285 10.32 8.98 11.58
CA THR A 285 9.06 9.58 11.08
C THR A 285 8.14 8.58 10.38
N LEU A 286 8.70 7.66 9.57
CA LEU A 286 7.92 6.73 8.73
C LEU A 286 7.99 5.27 9.19
N ASN A 287 9.09 4.86 9.81
CA ASN A 287 9.33 3.53 10.39
C ASN A 287 8.88 2.39 9.46
N HIS A 288 9.23 2.47 8.18
CA HIS A 288 8.72 1.54 7.18
C HIS A 288 9.15 0.10 7.48
N PHE A 289 10.42 -0.10 7.84
CA PHE A 289 10.94 -1.42 8.16
C PHE A 289 10.35 -1.97 9.45
N ALA A 290 10.28 -1.18 10.51
CA ALA A 290 9.69 -1.62 11.78
C ALA A 290 8.23 -2.06 11.60
N ARG A 291 7.44 -1.32 10.80
CA ARG A 291 6.06 -1.69 10.45
C ARG A 291 5.98 -2.95 9.58
N ASP A 292 6.89 -3.11 8.63
CA ASP A 292 6.96 -4.31 7.81
C ASP A 292 7.29 -5.56 8.66
N VAL A 293 8.21 -5.44 9.63
CA VAL A 293 8.49 -6.48 10.62
C VAL A 293 7.29 -6.72 11.53
N GLY A 294 6.55 -5.66 11.85
CA GLY A 294 5.43 -5.69 12.78
C GLY A 294 5.79 -5.31 14.20
N VAL A 295 6.67 -4.33 14.36
CA VAL A 295 6.98 -3.66 15.62
C VAL A 295 6.52 -2.21 15.53
N TYR A 296 5.49 -1.87 16.30
CA TYR A 296 4.81 -0.57 16.25
C TYR A 296 5.14 0.33 17.43
N ASP A 297 5.59 -0.25 18.55
CA ASP A 297 5.99 0.49 19.74
C ASP A 297 7.13 -0.22 20.50
N THR A 298 7.71 0.48 21.48
CA THR A 298 8.79 -0.04 22.32
C THR A 298 8.35 -1.27 23.13
N GLN A 299 7.06 -1.41 23.48
CA GLN A 299 6.59 -2.57 24.24
C GLN A 299 6.67 -3.84 23.42
N GLU A 300 6.31 -3.79 22.14
CA GLU A 300 6.36 -4.98 21.28
C GLU A 300 7.78 -5.51 21.14
N ALA A 301 8.79 -4.63 21.09
CA ALA A 301 10.19 -5.04 21.11
C ALA A 301 10.58 -5.70 22.46
N VAL A 302 10.09 -5.15 23.58
CA VAL A 302 10.30 -5.73 24.92
C VAL A 302 9.64 -7.10 25.05
N ASP A 303 8.37 -7.22 24.65
CA ASP A 303 7.61 -8.47 24.69
C ASP A 303 8.33 -9.56 23.87
N ALA A 304 8.76 -9.23 22.65
CA ALA A 304 9.46 -10.15 21.77
C ALA A 304 10.83 -10.60 22.34
N THR A 305 11.61 -9.66 22.88
CA THR A 305 12.93 -9.98 23.46
C THR A 305 12.84 -10.78 24.76
N GLN A 306 11.80 -10.55 25.58
CA GLN A 306 11.53 -11.33 26.78
C GLN A 306 11.03 -12.75 26.48
N ALA A 307 10.30 -12.93 25.38
CA ALA A 307 9.82 -14.24 24.95
C ALA A 307 10.84 -15.01 24.09
N GLY A 308 11.86 -14.34 23.55
CA GLY A 308 12.79 -14.94 22.59
C GLY A 308 12.12 -15.22 21.25
N GLU A 309 11.23 -14.32 20.81
CA GLU A 309 10.44 -14.47 19.59
C GLU A 309 11.03 -13.62 18.47
N ALA A 310 11.37 -14.26 17.35
CA ALA A 310 11.93 -13.60 16.18
C ALA A 310 11.40 -14.17 14.87
N VAL A 311 11.61 -13.43 13.79
CA VAL A 311 11.34 -13.85 12.43
C VAL A 311 12.57 -13.67 11.55
N ALA A 312 12.65 -14.42 10.46
CA ALA A 312 13.71 -14.28 9.48
C ALA A 312 13.48 -13.03 8.61
N VAL A 313 14.51 -12.20 8.45
CA VAL A 313 14.50 -11.07 7.53
C VAL A 313 15.72 -11.12 6.62
N ASP A 314 15.47 -11.16 5.33
CA ASP A 314 16.51 -11.04 4.32
C ASP A 314 17.06 -9.63 4.31
N LEU A 315 18.38 -9.52 4.15
CA LEU A 315 19.04 -8.27 3.81
C LEU A 315 19.47 -8.32 2.36
N ALA A 316 19.32 -7.19 1.66
CA ALA A 316 19.92 -7.04 0.35
C ALA A 316 21.21 -6.24 0.48
N LEU A 317 22.16 -6.50 -0.41
CA LEU A 317 23.39 -5.76 -0.49
C LEU A 317 23.76 -5.46 -1.94
N VAL A 318 24.57 -4.42 -2.10
CA VAL A 318 25.08 -3.93 -3.38
C VAL A 318 26.58 -3.75 -3.27
N GLU A 319 27.29 -4.34 -4.22
CA GLU A 319 28.72 -4.16 -4.43
C GLU A 319 28.92 -3.17 -5.58
N SER A 320 29.62 -2.08 -5.30
CA SER A 320 29.99 -1.06 -6.28
C SER A 320 31.32 -1.42 -6.91
N HIS A 321 31.38 -1.37 -8.23
CA HIS A 321 32.59 -1.61 -9.01
C HIS A 321 32.87 -0.39 -9.90
N PRO A 322 34.12 0.05 -10.04
CA PRO A 322 34.46 1.28 -10.77
C PRO A 322 33.97 1.23 -12.22
N GLY A 323 33.97 0.04 -12.83
CA GLY A 323 33.35 -0.21 -14.12
C GLY A 323 34.18 0.24 -15.32
N ARG A 324 33.63 -0.08 -16.49
CA ARG A 324 34.31 -0.36 -17.75
C ARG A 324 34.85 0.89 -18.48
N LEU A 325 35.90 1.51 -17.96
CA LEU A 325 36.70 2.45 -18.75
C LEU A 325 38.06 1.88 -19.18
N ASP A 326 38.74 1.01 -18.41
CA ASP A 326 40.05 0.46 -18.81
C ASP A 326 40.27 -1.06 -18.60
N ASP A 327 39.46 -1.76 -17.80
CA ASP A 327 39.59 -3.22 -17.61
C ASP A 327 38.24 -3.92 -17.34
N PRO A 328 37.68 -4.69 -18.30
CA PRO A 328 36.44 -5.42 -18.12
C PRO A 328 36.53 -6.62 -17.17
N GLU A 329 37.75 -7.02 -16.76
CA GLU A 329 37.99 -8.07 -15.76
C GLU A 329 38.23 -7.51 -14.36
N ASP A 330 38.18 -6.19 -14.15
CA ASP A 330 38.30 -5.62 -12.82
C ASP A 330 37.10 -6.01 -11.94
N VAL A 331 37.34 -7.02 -11.10
CA VAL A 331 36.39 -7.52 -10.09
C VAL A 331 36.55 -6.79 -8.76
N SER A 332 37.38 -5.73 -8.70
CA SER A 332 37.55 -4.96 -7.47
C SER A 332 36.21 -4.40 -7.02
N VAL A 333 35.94 -4.60 -5.73
CA VAL A 333 34.79 -4.04 -5.05
C VAL A 333 35.28 -2.78 -4.37
N THR A 334 34.80 -1.62 -4.81
CA THR A 334 35.12 -0.33 -4.19
C THR A 334 34.41 -0.19 -2.85
N SER A 335 33.15 -0.62 -2.80
CA SER A 335 32.33 -0.55 -1.60
C SER A 335 31.27 -1.65 -1.59
N THR A 336 30.88 -2.10 -0.40
CA THR A 336 29.73 -2.98 -0.18
C THR A 336 28.78 -2.29 0.77
N ARG A 337 27.51 -2.19 0.39
CA ARG A 337 26.46 -1.60 1.23
C ARG A 337 25.27 -2.52 1.37
N TYR A 338 24.70 -2.55 2.57
CA TYR A 338 23.44 -3.23 2.84
C TYR A 338 22.28 -2.24 2.72
N PHE A 339 21.12 -2.74 2.29
CA PHE A 339 19.88 -1.99 2.27
C PHE A 339 18.72 -2.90 2.66
N ILE A 340 17.78 -2.35 3.41
CA ILE A 340 16.66 -3.11 3.99
C ILE A 340 15.38 -2.95 3.18
N ASN A 341 15.21 -1.85 2.43
CA ASN A 341 14.02 -1.58 1.63
C ASN A 341 14.36 -1.61 0.14
N THR A 342 15.07 -0.60 -0.35
CA THR A 342 15.19 -0.38 -1.81
C THR A 342 16.49 0.27 -2.21
N ALA A 343 17.01 -0.12 -3.36
CA ALA A 343 18.06 0.56 -4.09
C ALA A 343 17.54 1.02 -5.47
N SER A 344 18.07 2.12 -6.00
CA SER A 344 17.68 2.61 -7.31
C SER A 344 18.77 3.39 -8.04
N ILE A 345 18.74 3.33 -9.37
CA ILE A 345 19.65 4.02 -10.29
C ILE A 345 18.83 4.86 -11.26
N GLY A 346 19.30 6.07 -11.58
CA GLY A 346 18.62 7.01 -12.46
C GLY A 346 17.60 7.87 -11.71
N SER A 347 16.48 8.18 -12.35
CA SER A 347 15.56 9.23 -11.88
C SER A 347 14.50 8.80 -10.83
N TYR A 348 14.63 7.61 -10.25
CA TYR A 348 13.68 7.13 -9.23
C TYR A 348 13.71 7.94 -7.92
N PRO A 349 14.89 8.33 -7.36
CA PRO A 349 14.93 9.17 -6.17
C PRO A 349 14.23 10.53 -6.38
N GLU A 350 14.39 11.13 -7.56
CA GLU A 350 13.71 12.37 -7.94
C GLU A 350 12.18 12.18 -7.98
N LEU A 351 11.71 11.05 -8.52
CA LEU A 351 10.29 10.67 -8.53
C LEU A 351 9.71 10.57 -7.12
N VAL A 352 10.41 9.90 -6.20
CA VAL A 352 9.98 9.74 -4.80
C VAL A 352 9.94 11.11 -4.10
N ARG A 353 10.98 11.93 -4.27
CA ARG A 353 11.09 13.27 -3.69
C ARG A 353 9.95 14.19 -4.15
N LEU A 354 9.69 14.26 -5.46
CA LEU A 354 8.60 15.08 -6.00
C LEU A 354 7.22 14.58 -5.55
N ARG A 355 7.02 13.26 -5.49
CA ARG A 355 5.79 12.66 -4.96
C ARG A 355 5.56 13.11 -3.52
N GLU A 356 6.57 13.02 -2.66
CA GLU A 356 6.46 13.36 -1.24
C GLU A 356 6.20 14.84 -1.02
N GLN A 357 6.81 15.71 -1.80
CA GLN A 357 6.55 17.14 -1.76
C GLN A 357 5.09 17.47 -2.11
N TRP A 358 4.49 16.75 -3.08
CA TRP A 358 3.16 17.05 -3.60
C TRP A 358 2.04 16.25 -2.93
N GLN A 359 2.36 15.13 -2.28
CA GLN A 359 1.41 14.25 -1.62
C GLN A 359 0.52 14.94 -0.58
N PRO A 360 1.02 15.85 0.29
CA PRO A 360 0.17 16.55 1.25
C PRO A 360 -0.95 17.38 0.60
N ARG A 361 -0.70 17.92 -0.60
CA ARG A 361 -1.63 18.81 -1.32
C ARG A 361 -2.60 18.05 -2.22
N TYR A 362 -2.11 17.02 -2.91
CA TYR A 362 -2.87 16.34 -3.98
C TYR A 362 -3.23 14.88 -3.66
N GLY A 363 -2.75 14.33 -2.55
CA GLY A 363 -2.91 12.92 -2.19
C GLY A 363 -1.90 12.01 -2.91
N LYS A 364 -1.80 10.74 -2.45
CA LYS A 364 -0.78 9.77 -2.90
C LYS A 364 -0.75 9.57 -4.43
N TRP A 365 -1.88 9.22 -5.03
CA TRP A 365 -1.92 8.84 -6.46
C TRP A 365 -1.77 10.02 -7.44
N PRO A 366 -2.46 11.16 -7.24
CA PRO A 366 -2.27 12.31 -8.13
C PRO A 366 -0.86 12.91 -8.03
N ALA A 367 -0.29 12.97 -6.82
CA ALA A 367 1.08 13.42 -6.63
C ALA A 367 2.09 12.51 -7.35
N PHE A 368 1.91 11.19 -7.24
CA PHE A 368 2.74 10.23 -7.97
C PHE A 368 2.64 10.40 -9.49
N ALA A 369 1.43 10.50 -10.04
CA ALA A 369 1.24 10.65 -11.49
C ALA A 369 1.87 11.94 -12.01
N ALA A 370 1.69 13.06 -11.29
CA ALA A 370 2.31 14.32 -11.63
C ALA A 370 3.85 14.24 -11.56
N ALA A 371 4.40 13.68 -10.47
CA ALA A 371 5.84 13.49 -10.30
C ALA A 371 6.43 12.62 -11.42
N LEU A 372 5.76 11.54 -11.80
CA LEU A 372 6.18 10.68 -12.92
C LEU A 372 6.19 11.44 -14.25
N ILE A 373 5.17 12.24 -14.53
CA ILE A 373 5.14 13.06 -15.75
C ILE A 373 6.31 14.06 -15.76
N THR A 374 6.58 14.72 -14.63
CA THR A 374 7.67 15.69 -14.50
C THR A 374 9.04 15.03 -14.70
N VAL A 375 9.29 13.90 -14.03
CA VAL A 375 10.53 13.12 -14.16
C VAL A 375 10.73 12.63 -15.60
N LEU A 376 9.70 12.05 -16.22
CA LEU A 376 9.78 11.61 -17.61
C LEU A 376 10.05 12.75 -18.60
N GLN A 377 9.68 13.99 -18.27
CA GLN A 377 9.94 15.15 -19.11
C GLN A 377 11.36 15.70 -18.94
N ARG A 378 11.89 15.70 -17.72
CA ARG A 378 13.12 16.42 -17.34
C ARG A 378 14.36 15.55 -17.21
N SER A 379 14.22 14.30 -16.80
CA SER A 379 15.38 13.50 -16.39
C SER A 379 16.17 12.97 -17.60
N GLU A 380 17.43 12.63 -17.36
CA GLU A 380 18.27 11.98 -18.36
C GLU A 380 18.02 10.48 -18.41
N LYS A 381 18.30 9.88 -19.57
CA LYS A 381 18.12 8.45 -19.80
C LYS A 381 19.45 7.76 -19.54
N ILE A 382 19.43 6.71 -18.75
CA ILE A 382 20.62 5.91 -18.46
C ILE A 382 20.65 4.66 -19.33
N SER A 383 21.84 4.27 -19.77
CA SER A 383 22.04 3.03 -20.53
C SER A 383 22.54 1.95 -19.57
N VAL A 384 21.72 0.93 -19.34
CA VAL A 384 21.97 -0.16 -18.40
C VAL A 384 22.02 -1.49 -19.14
N LYS A 385 22.93 -2.37 -18.77
CA LYS A 385 22.96 -3.75 -19.24
C LYS A 385 22.41 -4.64 -18.13
N ILE A 386 21.32 -5.34 -18.43
CA ILE A 386 20.65 -6.25 -17.52
C ILE A 386 20.52 -7.59 -18.24
N ALA A 387 20.93 -8.68 -17.57
CA ALA A 387 20.91 -10.03 -18.14
C ALA A 387 21.56 -10.10 -19.54
N GLY A 388 22.72 -9.47 -19.71
CA GLY A 388 23.49 -9.47 -20.95
C GLY A 388 22.99 -8.52 -22.05
N ARG A 389 21.84 -7.83 -21.85
CA ARG A 389 21.25 -6.95 -22.86
C ARG A 389 21.23 -5.49 -22.43
N TRP A 390 21.63 -4.59 -23.33
CA TRP A 390 21.55 -3.16 -23.14
C TRP A 390 20.13 -2.61 -23.32
N TYR A 391 19.73 -1.73 -22.40
CA TYR A 391 18.49 -0.99 -22.40
C TYR A 391 18.77 0.49 -22.12
N LYS A 392 18.03 1.40 -22.77
CA LYS A 392 17.91 2.77 -22.26
C LYS A 392 16.71 2.82 -21.32
N VAL A 393 16.91 3.26 -20.08
CA VAL A 393 15.88 3.31 -19.04
C VAL A 393 15.83 4.69 -18.40
N TRP A 394 14.66 5.04 -17.85
CA TRP A 394 14.50 6.24 -17.01
C TRP A 394 15.03 6.01 -15.60
N PHE A 395 14.78 4.80 -15.08
CA PHE A 395 15.29 4.35 -13.80
C PHE A 395 15.28 2.82 -13.75
N LEU A 396 16.09 2.30 -12.83
CA LEU A 396 16.10 0.92 -12.37
C LEU A 396 15.82 0.95 -10.85
N PHE A 397 14.89 0.11 -10.43
CA PHE A 397 14.51 -0.09 -9.03
C PHE A 397 14.85 -1.52 -8.64
N VAL A 398 15.45 -1.69 -7.47
CA VAL A 398 15.79 -2.97 -6.86
C VAL A 398 15.24 -2.98 -5.44
N GLY A 399 14.19 -3.77 -5.18
CA GLY A 399 13.63 -3.96 -3.84
C GLY A 399 14.25 -5.17 -3.14
N ASN A 400 14.43 -5.08 -1.83
CA ASN A 400 14.77 -6.23 -0.99
C ASN A 400 13.50 -7.06 -0.73
N GLY A 401 13.27 -8.12 -1.50
CA GLY A 401 12.03 -8.89 -1.51
C GLY A 401 11.05 -8.45 -2.62
N PRO A 402 10.13 -9.34 -3.04
CA PRO A 402 9.05 -9.03 -3.99
C PRO A 402 8.17 -7.88 -3.51
N TYR A 403 8.05 -6.78 -4.24
CA TYR A 403 7.06 -5.74 -3.92
C TYR A 403 5.70 -6.02 -4.58
N HIS A 404 4.64 -5.53 -3.95
CA HIS A 404 3.29 -5.53 -4.47
C HIS A 404 2.77 -4.09 -4.64
N PRO A 405 1.85 -3.86 -5.59
CA PRO A 405 1.37 -4.80 -6.62
C PRO A 405 2.41 -5.10 -7.72
N ARG A 406 2.33 -6.29 -8.31
CA ARG A 406 3.06 -6.63 -9.55
C ARG A 406 2.49 -5.85 -10.73
N GLY A 407 3.34 -5.46 -11.67
CA GLY A 407 2.91 -4.76 -12.87
C GLY A 407 2.35 -3.35 -12.62
N ALA A 408 2.80 -2.71 -11.55
CA ALA A 408 2.43 -1.37 -11.14
C ALA A 408 3.57 -0.78 -10.28
N VAL A 409 3.33 0.39 -9.70
CA VAL A 409 4.30 1.05 -8.82
C VAL A 409 4.48 0.21 -7.54
N PRO A 410 5.73 -0.10 -7.14
CA PRO A 410 6.00 -0.76 -5.85
C PRO A 410 5.35 0.03 -4.71
N ALA A 411 4.59 -0.66 -3.84
CA ALA A 411 3.88 -0.01 -2.76
C ALA A 411 4.16 -0.63 -1.39
N TRP A 412 4.17 -1.96 -1.26
CA TRP A 412 4.56 -2.65 -0.02
C TRP A 412 5.19 -4.01 -0.32
N ARG A 413 5.84 -4.59 0.69
CA ARG A 413 6.45 -5.91 0.63
C ARG A 413 5.58 -6.91 1.41
N PRO A 414 5.16 -8.06 0.81
CA PRO A 414 4.29 -9.03 1.47
C PRO A 414 5.07 -10.07 2.30
N THR A 415 6.38 -10.22 2.07
CA THR A 415 7.25 -11.22 2.70
C THR A 415 8.64 -10.65 2.95
N LEU A 416 9.27 -10.97 4.09
CA LEU A 416 10.64 -10.51 4.42
C LEU A 416 11.74 -11.54 4.15
N ASP A 417 11.38 -12.79 3.86
CA ASP A 417 12.27 -13.96 3.84
C ASP A 417 12.21 -14.73 2.51
N SER A 418 11.97 -14.01 1.42
CA SER A 418 11.77 -14.58 0.09
C SER A 418 13.04 -15.11 -0.60
N GLY A 419 14.22 -14.66 -0.18
CA GLY A 419 15.51 -14.91 -0.84
C GLY A 419 15.66 -14.23 -2.21
N LEU A 420 14.82 -13.25 -2.54
CA LEU A 420 14.74 -12.65 -3.88
C LEU A 420 14.79 -11.12 -3.83
N LEU A 421 15.36 -10.53 -4.88
CA LEU A 421 15.29 -9.10 -5.20
C LEU A 421 14.15 -8.84 -6.18
N ASP A 422 13.43 -7.74 -6.03
CA ASP A 422 12.45 -7.26 -7.02
C ASP A 422 13.05 -6.20 -7.92
N VAL A 423 13.32 -6.57 -9.16
CA VAL A 423 14.01 -5.74 -10.15
C VAL A 423 12.98 -5.18 -11.13
N ARG A 424 12.82 -3.86 -11.16
CA ARG A 424 11.86 -3.16 -12.03
C ARG A 424 12.54 -2.04 -12.79
N TRP A 425 12.34 -1.98 -14.10
CA TRP A 425 12.89 -0.90 -14.91
C TRP A 425 11.90 -0.36 -15.92
N LEU A 426 12.02 0.94 -16.17
CA LEU A 426 11.16 1.67 -17.08
C LEU A 426 11.93 2.06 -18.34
N ARG A 427 11.65 1.38 -19.45
CA ARG A 427 12.31 1.55 -20.73
C ARG A 427 12.02 2.89 -21.39
N ALA A 428 13.08 3.54 -21.84
CA ALA A 428 13.07 4.80 -22.57
C ALA A 428 13.31 4.63 -24.08
N ASP A 429 13.77 3.45 -24.52
CA ASP A 429 14.10 3.07 -25.91
C ASP A 429 12.88 2.62 -26.75
N VAL A 430 11.69 2.58 -26.16
CA VAL A 430 10.45 2.21 -26.87
C VAL A 430 9.81 3.44 -27.54
N ARG A 431 9.32 3.30 -28.77
CA ARG A 431 8.60 4.38 -29.48
C ARG A 431 7.41 4.87 -28.65
N PHE A 432 7.31 6.20 -28.47
CA PHE A 432 6.32 6.86 -27.61
C PHE A 432 6.34 6.37 -26.15
N SER A 433 7.51 5.98 -25.62
CA SER A 433 7.68 5.45 -24.26
C SER A 433 6.95 6.29 -23.21
N ARG A 434 7.14 7.61 -23.19
CA ARG A 434 6.46 8.54 -22.26
C ARG A 434 4.94 8.40 -22.28
N LEU A 435 4.33 8.53 -23.45
CA LEU A 435 2.87 8.43 -23.62
C LEU A 435 2.37 7.04 -23.21
N ARG A 436 3.10 5.98 -23.59
CA ARG A 436 2.77 4.60 -23.21
C ARG A 436 2.82 4.37 -21.71
N VAL A 437 3.78 4.95 -21.00
CA VAL A 437 3.85 4.86 -19.53
C VAL A 437 2.64 5.54 -18.90
N VAL A 438 2.33 6.76 -19.31
CA VAL A 438 1.20 7.54 -18.76
C VAL A 438 -0.13 6.81 -19.02
N LEU A 439 -0.38 6.38 -20.25
CA LEU A 439 -1.59 5.63 -20.60
C LEU A 439 -1.66 4.29 -19.86
N ALA A 440 -0.55 3.56 -19.75
CA ALA A 440 -0.55 2.29 -19.03
C ALA A 440 -0.76 2.48 -17.53
N LEU A 441 -0.31 3.58 -16.92
CA LEU A 441 -0.61 3.92 -15.54
C LEU A 441 -2.11 4.24 -15.36
N ILE A 442 -2.67 5.10 -16.21
CA ILE A 442 -4.09 5.48 -16.19
C ILE A 442 -5.00 4.26 -16.38
N LEU A 443 -4.64 3.34 -17.27
CA LEU A 443 -5.39 2.11 -17.51
C LEU A 443 -5.04 1.00 -16.51
N GLY A 444 -4.04 1.22 -15.66
CA GLY A 444 -3.58 0.25 -14.66
C GLY A 444 -2.97 -0.99 -15.31
N ALA A 445 -2.51 -0.86 -16.54
CA ALA A 445 -1.98 -1.91 -17.39
C ALA A 445 -0.45 -1.82 -17.52
N LEU A 446 0.24 -1.17 -16.59
CA LEU A 446 1.69 -0.97 -16.63
C LEU A 446 2.43 -2.32 -16.80
N GLY A 447 2.05 -3.36 -16.06
CA GLY A 447 2.61 -4.70 -16.19
C GLY A 447 2.43 -5.40 -17.53
N HIS A 448 1.46 -4.97 -18.35
CA HIS A 448 1.28 -5.51 -19.71
C HIS A 448 1.95 -4.63 -20.78
N SER A 449 2.53 -3.50 -20.38
CA SER A 449 3.15 -2.56 -21.30
C SER A 449 4.62 -2.91 -21.54
N ARG A 450 5.04 -2.92 -22.81
CA ARG A 450 6.44 -3.18 -23.21
C ARG A 450 7.45 -2.16 -22.66
N VAL A 451 6.98 -1.05 -22.09
CA VAL A 451 7.83 -0.02 -21.47
C VAL A 451 8.23 -0.39 -20.05
N TYR A 452 7.56 -1.35 -19.42
CA TYR A 452 7.79 -1.75 -18.04
C TYR A 452 8.22 -3.20 -18.02
N HIS A 453 9.29 -3.48 -17.30
CA HIS A 453 9.76 -4.82 -17.05
C HIS A 453 9.92 -5.03 -15.56
N GLN A 454 9.63 -6.25 -15.13
CA GLN A 454 9.77 -6.71 -13.76
C GLN A 454 10.37 -8.11 -13.80
N SER A 455 11.30 -8.38 -12.87
CA SER A 455 11.90 -9.69 -12.67
C SER A 455 12.19 -9.88 -11.18
N GLU A 456 12.04 -11.11 -10.69
CA GLU A 456 12.40 -11.48 -9.32
C GLU A 456 13.61 -12.42 -9.39
N VAL A 457 14.75 -12.02 -8.81
CA VAL A 457 16.04 -12.73 -8.95
C VAL A 457 16.83 -12.68 -7.65
N ALA A 458 17.60 -13.72 -7.32
CA ALA A 458 18.46 -13.72 -6.13
C ALA A 458 19.72 -12.84 -6.29
N ARG A 459 20.17 -12.66 -7.54
CA ARG A 459 21.34 -11.86 -7.92
C ARG A 459 21.05 -11.06 -9.19
N LEU A 460 21.51 -9.82 -9.24
CA LEU A 460 21.42 -8.95 -10.40
C LEU A 460 22.76 -8.25 -10.62
N ASP A 461 23.38 -8.49 -11.77
CA ASP A 461 24.52 -7.72 -12.26
C ASP A 461 24.02 -6.61 -13.22
N VAL A 462 24.44 -5.37 -12.98
CA VAL A 462 24.08 -4.19 -13.77
C VAL A 462 25.35 -3.50 -14.24
N GLU A 463 25.59 -3.45 -15.55
CA GLU A 463 26.65 -2.60 -16.13
C GLU A 463 26.04 -1.30 -16.64
N LEU A 464 26.73 -0.19 -16.41
CA LEU A 464 26.35 1.13 -16.91
C LEU A 464 27.28 1.55 -18.03
N HIS A 465 26.73 2.21 -19.05
CA HIS A 465 27.57 2.72 -20.14
C HIS A 465 28.44 3.90 -19.68
N GLU A 466 27.87 4.75 -18.83
CA GLU A 466 28.53 5.86 -18.15
C GLU A 466 28.28 5.67 -16.65
N PRO A 467 29.26 5.91 -15.77
CA PRO A 467 29.05 5.83 -14.33
C PRO A 467 27.82 6.62 -13.88
N SER A 468 27.10 6.10 -12.88
CA SER A 468 25.87 6.72 -12.41
C SER A 468 25.68 6.51 -10.92
N MET A 469 25.05 7.49 -10.27
CA MET A 469 24.78 7.47 -8.85
C MET A 469 23.79 6.36 -8.46
N LEU A 470 24.14 5.64 -7.41
CA LEU A 470 23.25 4.73 -6.70
C LEU A 470 22.61 5.42 -5.50
N ALA A 471 21.31 5.20 -5.29
CA ALA A 471 20.64 5.54 -4.04
C ALA A 471 20.15 4.27 -3.34
N THR A 472 20.41 4.15 -2.03
CA THR A 472 19.95 3.04 -1.18
C THR A 472 19.19 3.58 0.02
N ASP A 473 17.99 3.05 0.29
CA ASP A 473 17.12 3.45 1.40
C ASP A 473 16.90 4.97 1.54
N GLY A 474 16.97 5.69 0.41
CA GLY A 474 16.78 7.14 0.34
C GLY A 474 18.06 7.98 0.41
N GLU A 475 19.21 7.36 0.69
CA GLU A 475 20.52 8.03 0.71
C GLU A 475 21.25 7.84 -0.62
N VAL A 476 21.83 8.93 -1.14
CA VAL A 476 22.69 8.89 -2.32
C VAL A 476 24.08 8.44 -1.88
N VAL A 477 24.59 7.38 -2.50
CA VAL A 477 25.75 6.65 -2.00
C VAL A 477 27.02 7.01 -2.76
N GLU A 478 27.14 6.49 -3.98
CA GLU A 478 28.39 6.50 -4.72
C GLU A 478 28.08 6.38 -6.23
N GLU A 479 29.03 6.83 -7.04
CA GLU A 479 29.02 6.69 -8.48
C GLU A 479 29.90 5.49 -8.88
N ALA A 480 29.35 4.58 -9.68
CA ALA A 480 30.07 3.41 -10.15
C ALA A 480 29.62 3.05 -11.57
N GLY A 481 30.49 2.41 -12.34
CA GLY A 481 30.17 1.92 -13.68
C GLY A 481 29.55 0.51 -13.70
N ARG A 482 29.62 -0.24 -12.59
CA ARG A 482 28.91 -1.51 -12.44
C ARG A 482 28.45 -1.72 -11.00
N TYR A 483 27.27 -2.32 -10.86
CA TYR A 483 26.68 -2.71 -9.57
C TYR A 483 26.29 -4.19 -9.57
N THR A 484 26.63 -4.89 -8.50
CA THR A 484 26.20 -6.27 -8.25
C THR A 484 25.27 -6.28 -7.04
N PHE A 485 24.00 -6.59 -7.26
CA PHE A 485 23.01 -6.75 -6.20
C PHE A 485 22.84 -8.22 -5.85
N ARG A 486 22.77 -8.54 -4.56
CA ARG A 486 22.46 -9.88 -4.06
C ARG A 486 21.69 -9.82 -2.74
N VAL A 487 20.96 -10.89 -2.45
CA VAL A 487 20.46 -11.14 -1.09
C VAL A 487 21.59 -11.74 -0.26
N ALA A 488 21.70 -11.34 1.01
CA ALA A 488 22.63 -11.93 1.97
C ALA A 488 22.42 -13.45 2.06
N GLU A 489 23.48 -14.20 2.33
CA GLU A 489 23.43 -15.68 2.31
C GLU A 489 22.49 -16.26 3.35
N ARG A 490 22.32 -15.55 4.47
CA ARG A 490 21.46 -15.96 5.58
C ARG A 490 20.60 -14.77 5.98
N PRO A 491 19.29 -14.96 6.19
CA PRO A 491 18.46 -13.93 6.79
C PRO A 491 18.87 -13.72 8.25
N ILE A 492 18.79 -12.48 8.70
CA ILE A 492 19.01 -12.12 10.10
C ILE A 492 17.76 -12.42 10.93
N PRO A 493 17.90 -12.90 12.18
CA PRO A 493 16.77 -12.95 13.10
C PRO A 493 16.42 -11.54 13.57
N VAL A 494 15.17 -11.14 13.41
CA VAL A 494 14.66 -9.86 13.94
C VAL A 494 13.57 -10.15 14.96
N TYR A 495 13.71 -9.60 16.17
CA TYR A 495 12.72 -9.81 17.24
C TYR A 495 11.36 -9.27 16.82
N ARG A 496 10.35 -10.14 16.90
CA ARG A 496 8.96 -9.86 16.57
C ARG A 496 8.08 -10.77 17.41
N ARG A 497 7.13 -10.17 18.11
CA ARG A 497 6.13 -10.87 18.92
C ARG A 497 5.29 -11.84 18.07
N ASP A 498 5.02 -13.02 18.58
CA ASP A 498 4.11 -14.01 17.99
C ASP A 498 2.66 -13.75 18.45
N GLU A 499 1.83 -13.14 17.60
CA GLU A 499 0.46 -12.75 17.99
C GLU A 499 -0.43 -13.92 18.44
N ASP A 500 -0.12 -15.16 18.06
CA ASP A 500 -0.87 -16.33 18.53
C ASP A 500 -0.71 -16.55 20.04
N ARG A 501 0.37 -16.02 20.64
CA ARG A 501 0.67 -16.10 22.08
C ARG A 501 0.25 -14.87 22.88
N TRP A 502 -0.09 -13.77 22.20
CA TRP A 502 -0.36 -12.47 22.84
C TRP A 502 -1.77 -11.96 22.50
N THR A 503 -2.77 -12.43 23.26
CA THR A 503 -4.16 -11.99 23.08
C THR A 503 -4.43 -10.65 23.78
N GLY A 504 -5.19 -9.75 23.14
CA GLY A 504 -5.74 -8.55 23.79
C GLY A 504 -5.02 -7.23 23.47
N ARG A 505 -4.03 -7.24 22.57
CA ARG A 505 -3.36 -6.03 22.08
C ARG A 505 -3.19 -6.05 20.56
N ASP A 506 -4.29 -5.79 19.85
CA ASP A 506 -4.33 -5.69 18.38
C ASP A 506 -3.29 -4.68 17.86
N ARG A 507 -2.48 -5.10 16.88
CA ARG A 507 -1.57 -4.21 16.16
C ARG A 507 -2.35 -3.16 15.34
N PRO A 508 -1.95 -1.88 15.36
CA PRO A 508 -2.65 -0.83 14.62
C PRO A 508 -2.33 -0.90 13.12
N TYR A 509 -3.34 -0.98 12.25
CA TYR A 509 -3.15 -0.71 10.81
C TYR A 509 -3.04 0.80 10.56
N GLN A 510 -1.82 1.27 10.27
CA GLN A 510 -1.50 2.68 10.08
C GLN A 510 -1.57 3.08 8.60
N GLY A 511 -1.42 2.11 7.67
CA GLY A 511 -1.70 2.27 6.25
C GLY A 511 -0.62 3.01 5.46
#